data_AF-A0A2K5D9R0-F1
#
_entry.id   AF-A0A2K5D9R0-F1
#
_cell.length_a   1.000
_cell.length_b   1.000
_cell.length_c   1.000
_cell.angle_alpha   90.00
_cell.angle_beta   90.00
_cell.angle_gamma   90.00
#
_symmetry.space_group_name_H-M   'P 1'
#
loop_
_entity.id
_entity.type
_entity.pdbx_description
1 polymer ?
#
loop_
_entity_poly.entity_id
_entity_poly.type
_entity_poly.pdbx_seq_one_letter_code
_entity_poly.pdbx_strand_id
1 'polypeptide(L)'
;QLKQQRDKLRQYQKRVAQQLERERALARQLLRDGRKERAKLLLRKKRYQEQLLDRTENQISSLEAMVQSIEFTQIEMKVMEGLQLGNECVNKMHQVMSIEEVERILDETQEAVEYQRQIDELLAGSFTQEDEDAILEELSAITQEHIELPEVPAEPLPEKIPGISMPDPFKLLEFTGGETPSPSHVGRPSGLPGHGRALGTWLCGSGRACPASG
;
A
#
# COMPACT_ATOMS: atom_id res chain seq x y z
N GLN A 1 11.49 22.81 -12.49
CA GLN A 1 12.95 23.09 -12.55
C GLN A 1 13.78 21.79 -12.65
N LEU A 2 13.53 20.77 -11.82
CA LEU A 2 14.25 19.48 -11.88
C LEU A 2 14.19 18.77 -13.23
N LYS A 3 13.01 18.75 -13.89
CA LYS A 3 12.84 18.16 -15.23
C LYS A 3 13.78 18.82 -16.28
N GLN A 4 13.90 20.15 -16.25
CA GLN A 4 14.82 20.89 -17.15
C GLN A 4 16.29 20.58 -16.86
N GLN A 5 16.68 20.41 -15.58
CA GLN A 5 18.04 20.04 -15.22
C GLN A 5 18.38 18.63 -15.69
N ARG A 6 17.47 17.67 -15.48
CA ARG A 6 17.61 16.31 -16.01
C ARG A 6 17.78 16.32 -17.53
N ASP A 7 16.99 17.10 -18.25
CA ASP A 7 17.06 17.14 -19.72
C ASP A 7 18.39 17.76 -20.20
N LYS A 8 18.92 18.77 -19.50
CA LYS A 8 20.27 19.32 -19.75
C LYS A 8 21.36 18.28 -19.53
N LEU A 9 21.28 17.48 -18.46
CA LEU A 9 22.25 16.40 -18.19
C LEU A 9 22.18 15.29 -19.25
N ARG A 10 20.98 14.90 -19.69
CA ARG A 10 20.80 13.94 -20.79
C ARG A 10 21.37 14.46 -22.12
N GLN A 11 21.19 15.74 -22.42
CA GLN A 11 21.82 16.37 -23.59
C GLN A 11 23.35 16.36 -23.49
N TYR A 12 23.90 16.64 -22.31
CA TYR A 12 25.34 16.57 -22.06
C TYR A 12 25.87 15.15 -22.25
N GLN A 13 25.21 14.14 -21.67
CA GLN A 13 25.53 12.72 -21.83
C GLN A 13 25.61 12.34 -23.31
N LYS A 14 24.62 12.73 -24.12
CA LYS A 14 24.60 12.44 -25.57
C LYS A 14 25.77 13.09 -26.31
N ARG A 15 26.15 14.32 -25.97
CA ARG A 15 27.30 15.01 -26.57
C ARG A 15 28.62 14.32 -26.22
N VAL A 16 28.80 13.94 -24.96
CA VAL A 16 30.02 13.24 -24.50
C VAL A 16 30.11 11.83 -25.09
N ALA A 17 29.00 11.11 -25.21
CA ALA A 17 28.96 9.79 -25.86
C ALA A 17 29.43 9.85 -27.32
N GLN A 18 28.95 10.84 -28.10
CA GLN A 18 29.42 11.06 -29.47
C GLN A 18 30.91 11.42 -29.53
N GLN A 19 31.41 12.18 -28.54
CA GLN A 19 32.82 12.52 -28.46
C GLN A 19 33.69 11.30 -28.14
N LEU A 20 33.23 10.39 -27.27
CA LEU A 20 33.90 9.13 -26.98
C LEU A 20 34.01 8.23 -28.22
N GLU A 21 32.99 8.16 -29.06
CA GLU A 21 33.04 7.40 -30.33
C GLU A 21 34.11 7.95 -31.28
N ARG A 22 34.21 9.28 -31.40
CA ARG A 22 35.25 9.95 -32.19
C ARG A 22 36.65 9.67 -31.63
N GLU A 23 36.82 9.79 -30.31
CA GLU A 23 38.09 9.50 -29.64
C GLU A 23 38.49 8.03 -29.79
N ARG A 24 37.53 7.09 -29.79
CA ARG A 24 37.75 5.66 -30.09
C ARG A 24 38.25 5.45 -31.52
N ALA A 25 37.65 6.11 -32.51
CA ALA A 25 38.08 6.03 -33.90
C ALA A 25 39.49 6.61 -34.10
N LEU A 26 39.78 7.77 -33.51
CA LEU A 26 41.11 8.40 -33.54
C LEU A 26 42.17 7.54 -32.85
N ALA A 27 41.85 6.92 -31.72
CA ALA A 27 42.75 5.99 -31.05
C ALA A 27 43.08 4.77 -31.95
N ARG A 28 42.10 4.23 -32.68
CA ARG A 28 42.32 3.13 -33.64
C ARG A 28 43.23 3.56 -34.79
N GLN A 29 43.06 4.78 -35.31
CA GLN A 29 43.93 5.32 -36.37
C GLN A 29 45.38 5.49 -35.90
N LEU A 30 45.60 6.09 -34.72
CA LEU A 30 46.94 6.30 -34.17
C LEU A 30 47.68 4.99 -33.86
N LEU A 31 46.95 3.91 -33.55
CA LEU A 31 47.53 2.58 -33.40
C LEU A 31 47.99 2.00 -34.76
N ARG A 32 47.28 2.26 -35.85
CA ARG A 32 47.69 1.87 -37.21
C ARG A 32 48.92 2.66 -37.66
N ASP A 33 49.00 3.94 -37.31
CA ASP A 33 50.13 4.83 -37.61
C ASP A 33 51.38 4.56 -36.75
N GLY A 34 51.35 3.55 -35.86
CA GLY A 34 52.47 3.18 -34.98
C GLY A 34 52.74 4.14 -33.82
N ARG A 35 51.91 5.18 -33.62
CA ARG A 35 52.10 6.23 -32.59
C ARG A 35 51.50 5.83 -31.24
N LYS A 36 52.11 4.82 -30.60
CA LYS A 36 51.63 4.20 -29.34
C LYS A 36 51.46 5.18 -28.17
N GLU A 37 52.41 6.10 -27.95
CA GLU A 37 52.34 7.05 -26.82
C GLU A 37 51.15 8.02 -26.94
N ARG A 38 50.86 8.50 -28.16
CA ARG A 38 49.69 9.37 -28.40
C ARG A 38 48.38 8.60 -28.24
N ALA A 39 48.32 7.35 -28.70
CA ALA A 39 47.16 6.48 -28.50
C ALA A 39 46.90 6.22 -27.00
N LYS A 40 47.95 5.97 -26.20
CA LYS A 40 47.85 5.77 -24.75
C LYS A 40 47.29 7.00 -24.02
N LEU A 41 47.71 8.21 -24.42
CA LEU A 41 47.18 9.46 -23.86
C LEU A 41 45.69 9.64 -24.18
N LEU A 42 45.26 9.38 -25.42
CA LEU A 42 43.84 9.42 -25.78
C LEU A 42 43.01 8.40 -25.01
N LEU A 43 43.52 7.17 -24.83
CA LEU A 43 42.80 6.16 -24.05
C LEU A 43 42.65 6.55 -22.57
N ARG A 44 43.63 7.25 -21.99
CA ARG A 44 43.50 7.82 -20.63
C ARG A 44 42.43 8.92 -20.58
N LYS A 45 42.41 9.82 -21.57
CA LYS A 45 41.38 10.87 -21.68
C LYS A 45 39.97 10.27 -21.82
N LYS A 46 39.83 9.26 -22.68
CA LYS A 46 38.60 8.49 -22.88
C LYS A 46 38.11 7.88 -21.56
N ARG A 47 39.00 7.19 -20.81
CA ARG A 47 38.63 6.57 -19.53
C ARG A 47 38.14 7.59 -18.49
N TYR A 48 38.74 8.78 -18.45
CA TYR A 48 38.29 9.86 -17.57
C TYR A 48 36.90 10.39 -17.95
N GLN A 49 36.62 10.54 -19.25
CA GLN A 49 35.29 10.91 -19.74
C GLN A 49 34.24 9.84 -19.45
N GLU A 50 34.60 8.56 -19.58
CA GLU A 50 33.72 7.43 -19.20
C GLU A 50 33.36 7.50 -17.71
N GLN A 51 34.34 7.73 -16.82
CA GLN A 51 34.06 7.92 -15.38
C GLN A 51 33.17 9.14 -15.09
N LEU A 52 33.30 10.22 -15.88
CA LEU A 52 32.45 11.40 -15.73
C LEU A 52 31.01 11.12 -16.20
N LEU A 53 30.84 10.31 -17.25
CA LEU A 53 29.53 9.83 -17.69
C LEU A 53 28.87 9.00 -16.60
N ASP A 54 29.58 8.05 -15.98
CA ASP A 54 29.04 7.23 -14.89
C ASP A 54 28.52 8.09 -13.73
N ARG A 55 29.27 9.14 -13.36
CA ARG A 55 28.84 10.10 -12.33
C ARG A 55 27.59 10.87 -12.76
N THR A 56 27.53 11.27 -14.03
CA THR A 56 26.37 11.99 -14.58
C THR A 56 25.13 11.10 -14.62
N GLU A 57 25.29 9.81 -14.95
CA GLU A 57 24.21 8.82 -14.90
C GLU A 57 23.67 8.65 -13.50
N ASN A 58 24.54 8.53 -12.49
CA ASN A 58 24.12 8.49 -11.09
C ASN A 58 23.34 9.75 -10.69
N GLN A 59 23.76 10.94 -11.14
CA GLN A 59 23.05 12.19 -10.89
C GLN A 59 21.67 12.22 -11.57
N ILE A 60 21.55 11.69 -12.79
CA ILE A 60 20.28 11.57 -13.50
C ILE A 60 19.33 10.64 -12.73
N SER A 61 19.81 9.47 -12.30
CA SER A 61 19.01 8.52 -11.51
C SER A 61 18.53 9.13 -10.20
N SER A 62 19.39 9.86 -9.48
CA SER A 62 19.00 10.58 -8.26
C SER A 62 17.95 11.67 -8.53
N LEU A 63 18.07 12.41 -9.64
CA LEU A 63 17.06 13.41 -10.05
C LEU A 63 15.72 12.76 -10.40
N GLU A 64 15.74 11.59 -11.04
CA GLU A 64 14.54 10.84 -11.38
C GLU A 64 13.82 10.33 -10.12
N ALA A 65 14.57 9.81 -9.14
CA ALA A 65 14.02 9.43 -7.84
C ALA A 65 13.37 10.61 -7.10
N MET A 66 14.03 11.78 -7.09
CA MET A 66 13.45 12.99 -6.49
C MET A 66 12.17 13.44 -7.20
N VAL A 67 12.12 13.37 -8.54
CA VAL A 67 10.90 13.71 -9.30
C VAL A 67 9.76 12.75 -8.96
N GLN A 68 10.03 11.45 -8.88
CA GLN A 68 9.02 10.45 -8.51
C GLN A 68 8.51 10.68 -7.08
N SER A 69 9.40 10.96 -6.13
CA SER A 69 9.01 11.27 -4.75
C SER A 69 8.11 12.51 -4.69
N ILE A 70 8.42 13.57 -5.44
CA ILE A 70 7.56 14.77 -5.50
C ILE A 70 6.19 14.43 -6.11
N GLU A 71 6.15 13.67 -7.21
CA GLU A 71 4.90 13.25 -7.84
C GLU A 71 4.05 12.40 -6.88
N PHE A 72 4.67 11.52 -6.10
CA PHE A 72 4.01 10.74 -5.07
C PHE A 72 3.45 11.63 -3.95
N THR A 73 4.25 12.54 -3.38
CA THR A 73 3.78 13.48 -2.34
C THR A 73 2.63 14.35 -2.82
N GLN A 74 2.59 14.72 -4.11
CA GLN A 74 1.46 15.45 -4.68
C GLN A 74 0.18 14.61 -4.72
N ILE A 75 0.29 13.30 -4.95
CA ILE A 75 -0.86 12.39 -4.89
C ILE A 75 -1.31 12.24 -3.43
N GLU A 76 -0.38 12.04 -2.50
CA GLU A 76 -0.70 11.95 -1.07
C GLU A 76 -1.42 13.20 -0.57
N MET A 77 -0.96 14.39 -0.96
CA MET A 77 -1.65 15.65 -0.67
C MET A 77 -3.08 15.67 -1.20
N LYS A 78 -3.30 15.28 -2.45
CA LYS A 78 -4.65 15.20 -3.04
C LYS A 78 -5.56 14.21 -2.32
N VAL A 79 -5.01 13.08 -1.87
CA VAL A 79 -5.77 12.09 -1.08
C VAL A 79 -6.15 12.71 0.27
N MET A 80 -5.21 13.38 0.95
CA MET A 80 -5.49 14.05 2.22
C MET A 80 -6.53 15.17 2.07
N GLU A 81 -6.44 15.99 1.02
CA GLU A 81 -7.44 17.01 0.69
C GLU A 81 -8.81 16.38 0.43
N GLY A 82 -8.87 15.26 -0.31
CA GLY A 82 -10.11 14.52 -0.54
C GLY A 82 -10.73 13.98 0.74
N LEU A 83 -9.92 13.46 1.66
CA LEU A 83 -10.38 13.00 2.98
C LEU A 83 -10.87 14.16 3.86
N GLN A 84 -10.19 15.30 3.84
CA GLN A 84 -10.61 16.51 4.56
C GLN A 84 -11.95 17.02 4.04
N LEU A 85 -12.11 17.16 2.72
CA LEU A 85 -13.37 17.55 2.10
C LEU A 85 -14.49 16.53 2.39
N GLY A 86 -14.17 15.24 2.38
CA GLY A 86 -15.10 14.19 2.78
C GLY A 86 -15.56 14.35 4.24
N ASN A 87 -14.63 14.57 5.17
CA ASN A 87 -14.92 14.80 6.58
C ASN A 87 -15.76 16.07 6.79
N GLU A 88 -15.41 17.18 6.13
CA GLU A 88 -16.22 18.39 6.17
C GLU A 88 -17.63 18.18 5.61
N CYS A 89 -17.77 17.45 4.50
CA CYS A 89 -19.08 17.13 3.91
C CYS A 89 -19.94 16.32 4.89
N VAL A 90 -19.36 15.28 5.51
CA VAL A 90 -20.02 14.47 6.53
C VAL A 90 -20.42 15.33 7.73
N ASN A 91 -19.54 16.21 8.22
CA ASN A 91 -19.86 17.11 9.33
C ASN A 91 -20.98 18.09 8.98
N LYS A 92 -20.99 18.64 7.75
CA LYS A 92 -22.07 19.50 7.27
C LYS A 92 -23.38 18.72 7.16
N MET A 93 -23.36 17.48 6.66
CA MET A 93 -24.55 16.62 6.65
C MET A 93 -25.05 16.33 8.07
N HIS A 94 -24.16 16.05 9.03
CA HIS A 94 -24.55 15.87 10.44
C HIS A 94 -25.14 17.14 11.06
N GLN A 95 -24.69 18.33 10.64
CA GLN A 95 -25.27 19.61 11.09
C GLN A 95 -26.64 19.88 10.47
N VAL A 96 -26.86 19.50 9.21
CA VAL A 96 -28.14 19.68 8.50
C VAL A 96 -29.17 18.62 8.91
N MET A 97 -28.72 17.39 9.20
CA MET A 97 -29.50 16.34 9.86
C MET A 97 -29.51 16.57 11.37
N SER A 98 -29.74 17.81 11.79
CA SER A 98 -29.53 18.28 13.15
C SER A 98 -30.15 17.34 14.18
N ILE A 99 -29.55 17.37 15.38
CA ILE A 99 -30.08 16.74 16.59
C ILE A 99 -31.58 17.01 16.77
N GLU A 100 -32.09 18.16 16.30
CA GLU A 100 -33.50 18.54 16.36
C GLU A 100 -34.41 17.61 15.53
N GLU A 101 -33.97 17.12 14.37
CA GLU A 101 -34.73 16.15 13.57
C GLU A 101 -34.73 14.78 14.25
N VAL A 102 -33.62 14.41 14.89
CA VAL A 102 -33.50 13.16 15.66
C VAL A 102 -34.33 13.22 16.94
N GLU A 103 -34.30 14.34 17.66
CA GLU A 103 -35.13 14.61 18.86
C GLU A 103 -36.61 14.61 18.48
N ARG A 104 -37.00 15.26 17.38
CA ARG A 104 -38.39 15.22 16.91
C ARG A 104 -38.85 13.81 16.56
N ILE A 105 -38.03 13.01 15.89
CA ILE A 105 -38.36 11.62 15.58
C ILE A 105 -38.50 10.78 16.87
N LEU A 106 -37.61 10.99 17.84
CA LEU A 106 -37.68 10.30 19.13
C LEU A 106 -38.96 10.67 19.89
N ASP A 107 -39.30 11.96 19.96
CA ASP A 107 -40.53 12.46 20.57
C ASP A 107 -41.77 11.90 19.85
N GLU A 108 -41.82 11.95 18.51
CA GLU A 108 -42.90 11.37 17.70
C GLU A 108 -43.06 9.85 17.95
N THR A 109 -41.96 9.10 18.06
CA THR A 109 -42.02 7.67 18.39
C THR A 109 -42.45 7.41 19.83
N GLN A 110 -42.06 8.24 20.78
CA GLN A 110 -42.45 8.09 22.18
C GLN A 110 -43.94 8.39 22.36
N GLU A 111 -44.46 9.45 21.73
CA GLU A 111 -45.89 9.74 21.68
C GLU A 111 -46.68 8.60 21.02
N ALA A 112 -46.18 8.02 19.93
CA ALA A 112 -46.83 6.88 19.27
C ALA A 112 -46.87 5.64 20.17
N VAL A 113 -45.80 5.36 20.93
CA VAL A 113 -45.77 4.26 21.91
C VAL A 113 -46.73 4.51 23.06
N GLU A 114 -46.81 5.73 23.57
CA GLU A 114 -47.76 6.10 24.62
C GLU A 114 -49.21 6.02 24.13
N TYR A 115 -49.49 6.43 22.90
CA TYR A 115 -50.79 6.27 22.26
C TYR A 115 -51.16 4.79 22.10
N GLN A 116 -50.21 3.95 21.65
CA GLN A 116 -50.43 2.50 21.58
C GLN A 116 -50.70 1.92 22.97
N ARG A 117 -49.96 2.35 23.99
CA ARG A 117 -50.18 1.91 25.37
C ARG A 117 -51.55 2.34 25.92
N GLN A 118 -52.02 3.53 25.56
CA GLN A 118 -53.38 3.97 25.91
C GLN A 118 -54.44 3.12 25.20
N ILE A 119 -54.22 2.76 23.93
CA ILE A 119 -55.08 1.81 23.21
C ILE A 119 -55.06 0.46 23.95
N ASP A 120 -53.88 -0.05 24.29
CA ASP A 120 -53.74 -1.32 24.99
C ASP A 120 -54.43 -1.30 26.37
N GLU A 121 -54.36 -0.20 27.12
CA GLU A 121 -55.01 -0.03 28.42
C GLU A 121 -56.55 0.08 28.28
N LEU A 122 -57.04 0.82 27.29
CA LEU A 122 -58.48 0.90 26.97
C LEU A 122 -59.03 -0.46 26.54
N LEU A 123 -58.25 -1.22 25.76
CA LEU A 123 -58.61 -2.57 25.34
C LEU A 123 -58.58 -3.53 26.54
N ALA A 124 -57.53 -3.52 27.37
CA ALA A 124 -57.40 -4.38 28.54
C ALA A 124 -58.50 -4.15 29.60
N GLY A 125 -59.04 -2.93 29.72
CA GLY A 125 -60.16 -2.63 30.62
C GLY A 125 -61.54 -3.04 30.08
N SER A 126 -61.63 -3.49 28.83
CA SER A 126 -62.91 -3.71 28.12
C SER A 126 -63.27 -5.19 27.87
N PHE A 127 -62.32 -6.12 28.02
CA PHE A 127 -62.57 -7.55 27.84
C PHE A 127 -62.95 -8.21 29.16
N THR A 128 -63.96 -9.10 29.12
CA THR A 128 -64.26 -9.99 30.24
C THR A 128 -63.42 -11.25 30.16
N GLN A 129 -63.30 -11.99 31.27
CA GLN A 129 -62.53 -13.24 31.32
C GLN A 129 -63.05 -14.29 30.31
N GLU A 130 -64.35 -14.27 30.00
CA GLU A 130 -64.97 -15.13 28.98
C GLU A 130 -64.56 -14.72 27.54
N ASP A 131 -64.36 -13.42 27.30
CA ASP A 131 -63.88 -12.92 26.00
C ASP A 131 -62.40 -13.25 25.77
N GLU A 132 -61.57 -13.17 26.82
CA GLU A 132 -60.15 -13.57 26.76
C GLU A 132 -59.98 -15.05 26.44
N ASP A 133 -60.79 -15.93 27.03
CA ASP A 133 -60.77 -17.37 26.76
C ASP A 133 -61.20 -17.68 25.32
N ALA A 134 -62.22 -17.01 24.79
CA ALA A 134 -62.66 -17.15 23.39
C ALA A 134 -61.60 -16.68 22.39
N ILE A 135 -60.93 -15.55 22.67
CA ILE A 135 -59.83 -15.02 21.83
C ILE A 135 -58.63 -15.97 21.86
N LEU A 136 -58.29 -16.55 23.01
CA LEU A 136 -57.21 -17.53 23.13
C LEU A 136 -57.51 -18.80 22.32
N GLU A 137 -58.77 -19.26 22.32
CA GLU A 137 -59.19 -20.41 21.52
C GLU A 137 -59.10 -20.10 20.01
N GLU A 138 -59.54 -18.91 19.56
CA GLU A 138 -59.37 -18.46 18.17
C GLU A 138 -57.88 -18.32 17.77
N LEU A 139 -57.04 -17.76 18.63
CA LEU A 139 -55.59 -17.64 18.41
C LEU A 139 -54.93 -19.02 18.30
N SER A 140 -55.37 -19.98 19.12
CA SER A 140 -54.90 -21.36 19.05
C SER A 140 -55.29 -22.05 17.74
N ALA A 141 -56.50 -21.78 17.22
CA ALA A 141 -56.95 -22.30 15.93
C ALA A 141 -56.10 -21.74 14.76
N ILE A 142 -55.82 -20.44 14.76
CA ILE A 142 -55.01 -19.77 13.72
C ILE A 142 -53.55 -20.24 13.76
N THR A 143 -52.97 -20.37 14.96
CA THR A 143 -51.59 -20.86 15.09
C THR A 143 -51.46 -22.33 14.71
N GLN A 144 -52.46 -23.16 14.99
CA GLN A 144 -52.48 -24.56 14.57
C GLN A 144 -52.69 -24.72 13.05
N GLU A 145 -53.48 -23.84 12.41
CA GLU A 145 -53.65 -23.82 10.95
C GLU A 145 -52.39 -23.41 10.19
N HIS A 146 -51.47 -22.67 10.81
CA HIS A 146 -50.28 -22.11 10.15
C HIS A 146 -48.94 -22.82 10.49
N ILE A 147 -48.98 -23.94 11.23
CA ILE A 147 -47.79 -24.76 11.56
C ILE A 147 -47.90 -26.13 10.87
N GLU A 148 -47.96 -26.14 9.54
CA GLU A 148 -47.39 -27.22 8.73
C GLU A 148 -46.19 -26.64 7.97
N LEU A 149 -45.13 -26.30 8.72
CA LEU A 149 -43.84 -26.00 8.11
C LEU A 149 -43.22 -27.35 7.70
N PRO A 150 -42.98 -27.61 6.40
CA PRO A 150 -42.31 -28.83 5.97
C PRO A 150 -40.91 -28.90 6.58
N GLU A 151 -40.56 -30.11 7.04
CA GLU A 151 -39.31 -30.43 7.72
C GLU A 151 -38.11 -29.95 6.87
N VAL A 152 -37.37 -28.97 7.38
CA VAL A 152 -36.18 -28.43 6.70
C VAL A 152 -35.19 -29.59 6.49
N PRO A 153 -34.78 -29.88 5.24
CA PRO A 153 -33.83 -30.96 4.99
C PRO A 153 -32.55 -30.80 5.83
N ALA A 154 -32.22 -31.81 6.63
CA ALA A 154 -31.02 -31.88 7.45
C ALA A 154 -29.77 -32.24 6.63
N GLU A 155 -29.61 -31.63 5.45
CA GLU A 155 -28.36 -31.73 4.69
C GLU A 155 -27.31 -30.82 5.35
N PRO A 156 -26.10 -31.34 5.66
CA PRO A 156 -25.04 -30.52 6.21
C PRO A 156 -24.64 -29.45 5.19
N LEU A 157 -24.81 -28.19 5.58
CA LEU A 157 -24.38 -27.03 4.79
C LEU A 157 -22.89 -27.19 4.39
N PRO A 158 -22.52 -26.93 3.13
CA PRO A 158 -21.13 -27.01 2.70
C PRO A 158 -20.26 -26.07 3.54
N GLU A 159 -19.14 -26.61 4.03
CA GLU A 159 -18.17 -25.88 4.83
C GLU A 159 -17.73 -24.59 4.11
N LYS A 160 -17.76 -23.51 4.88
CA LYS A 160 -17.38 -22.15 4.50
C LYS A 160 -16.19 -22.12 3.55
N ILE A 161 -16.39 -21.55 2.36
CA ILE A 161 -15.29 -21.08 1.52
C ILE A 161 -14.46 -20.10 2.37
N PRO A 162 -13.14 -20.31 2.56
CA PRO A 162 -12.32 -19.39 3.34
C PRO A 162 -12.15 -18.12 2.50
N GLY A 163 -12.86 -17.04 2.83
CA GLY A 163 -12.60 -15.75 2.18
C GLY A 163 -13.72 -14.71 2.17
N ILE A 164 -14.92 -15.00 2.67
CA ILE A 164 -15.95 -13.96 2.79
C ILE A 164 -16.41 -13.90 4.24
N SER A 165 -15.55 -13.34 5.09
CA SER A 165 -16.03 -12.62 6.27
C SER A 165 -16.60 -11.30 5.77
N MET A 166 -17.90 -11.06 5.99
CA MET A 166 -18.41 -9.69 6.04
C MET A 166 -17.45 -8.89 6.93
N PRO A 167 -16.89 -7.76 6.47
CA PRO A 167 -15.96 -7.01 7.29
C PRO A 167 -16.68 -6.54 8.55
N ASP A 168 -16.15 -6.93 9.69
CA ASP A 168 -16.55 -6.40 11.00
C ASP A 168 -16.41 -4.88 10.95
N PRO A 169 -17.47 -4.08 11.20
CA PRO A 169 -17.41 -2.62 11.11
C PRO A 169 -16.40 -2.01 12.10
N PHE A 170 -15.95 -2.78 13.10
CA PHE A 170 -15.00 -2.35 14.11
C PHE A 170 -13.56 -2.84 13.91
N LYS A 171 -13.26 -3.62 12.87
CA LYS A 171 -11.88 -4.13 12.64
C LYS A 171 -10.93 -3.10 12.03
N LEU A 172 -11.38 -1.86 11.80
CA LEU A 172 -10.55 -0.76 11.29
C LEU A 172 -9.83 0.04 12.39
N LEU A 173 -9.98 -0.33 13.67
CA LEU A 173 -9.46 0.45 14.81
C LEU A 173 -8.25 -0.14 15.54
N GLU A 174 -7.69 -1.26 15.07
CA GLU A 174 -6.46 -1.83 15.64
C GLU A 174 -5.20 -1.56 14.80
N PHE A 175 -5.03 -0.31 14.35
CA PHE A 175 -3.73 0.16 13.88
C PHE A 175 -3.29 1.40 14.68
N THR A 176 -3.19 1.25 16.01
CA THR A 176 -2.43 2.18 16.84
C THR A 176 -1.58 1.40 17.84
N GLY A 177 -0.26 1.36 17.63
CA GLY A 177 0.66 0.82 18.62
C GLY A 177 2.07 0.50 18.13
N GLY A 178 3.01 1.45 18.28
CA GLY A 178 4.47 1.26 18.27
C GLY A 178 5.14 1.37 16.90
N GLU A 179 6.26 2.07 16.68
CA GLU A 179 7.26 2.70 17.55
C GLU A 179 7.87 3.90 16.80
N THR A 180 8.14 4.98 17.53
CA THR A 180 9.01 6.07 17.08
C THR A 180 10.48 5.68 17.28
N PRO A 181 11.36 5.78 16.27
CA PRO A 181 12.79 5.68 16.54
C PRO A 181 13.29 7.04 17.04
N SER A 182 13.62 7.11 18.33
CA SER A 182 14.39 8.24 18.90
C SER A 182 15.90 8.08 18.58
N PRO A 183 16.66 9.18 18.41
CA PRO A 183 18.03 9.12 17.94
C PRO A 183 19.02 9.14 19.11
N SER A 184 19.71 8.03 19.39
CA SER A 184 20.96 8.09 20.16
C SER A 184 21.82 6.82 20.00
N HIS A 185 22.89 6.91 19.21
CA HIS A 185 24.26 6.65 19.68
C HIS A 185 25.25 6.80 18.53
N VAL A 186 26.10 7.81 18.65
CA VAL A 186 27.31 8.00 17.83
C VAL A 186 28.34 6.97 18.30
N GLY A 187 28.47 5.87 17.55
CA GLY A 187 29.57 4.93 17.68
C GLY A 187 30.65 5.21 16.64
N ARG A 188 31.78 5.77 17.08
CA ARG A 188 33.02 5.91 16.28
C ARG A 188 33.48 4.55 15.73
N PRO A 189 33.97 4.44 14.48
CA PRO A 189 34.88 3.38 14.11
C PRO A 189 36.32 3.87 14.28
N SER A 190 36.98 3.43 15.35
CA SER A 190 38.44 3.48 15.50
C SER A 190 38.99 2.08 15.42
N GLY A 191 39.85 1.79 14.44
CA GLY A 191 40.65 0.56 14.40
C GLY A 191 40.98 0.06 13.00
N LEU A 192 42.12 0.52 12.48
CA LEU A 192 42.85 -0.04 11.33
C LEU A 192 43.63 -1.32 11.74
N PRO A 193 44.30 -2.05 10.80
CA PRO A 193 44.32 -3.51 10.69
C PRO A 193 45.52 -4.16 11.38
N GLY A 194 45.44 -5.49 11.61
CA GLY A 194 46.55 -6.25 12.17
C GLY A 194 46.47 -7.76 11.92
N HIS A 195 47.28 -8.20 10.95
CA HIS A 195 47.86 -9.53 10.70
C HIS A 195 47.58 -10.72 11.64
N GLY A 196 47.33 -11.88 11.01
CA GLY A 196 48.20 -13.05 11.19
C GLY A 196 47.53 -14.41 11.45
N ARG A 197 47.62 -15.31 10.44
CA ARG A 197 47.84 -16.79 10.49
C ARG A 197 46.86 -17.63 11.32
N ALA A 198 46.50 -18.88 11.02
CA ALA A 198 46.67 -19.84 9.93
C ALA A 198 45.78 -21.05 10.30
N LEU A 199 45.73 -22.04 9.38
CA LEU A 199 45.28 -23.44 9.52
C LEU A 199 43.88 -23.75 8.96
N GLY A 200 43.86 -24.65 7.98
CA GLY A 200 42.64 -25.24 7.43
C GLY A 200 42.75 -25.70 5.98
N THR A 201 43.76 -26.50 5.65
CA THR A 201 43.85 -27.36 4.45
C THR A 201 42.54 -28.08 4.15
N TRP A 202 42.03 -28.03 2.90
CA TRP A 202 41.43 -29.17 2.19
C TRP A 202 41.61 -29.03 0.68
N LEU A 203 41.66 -30.20 0.04
CA LEU A 203 42.39 -30.56 -1.17
C LEU A 203 41.80 -30.08 -2.51
N CYS A 204 42.74 -29.73 -3.39
CA CYS A 204 42.90 -30.13 -4.80
C CYS A 204 41.72 -30.80 -5.54
N GLY A 205 41.32 -30.20 -6.66
CA GLY A 205 40.38 -30.77 -7.64
C GLY A 205 40.46 -30.06 -9.00
N SER A 206 41.66 -29.93 -9.55
CA SER A 206 41.87 -29.51 -10.94
C SER A 206 41.70 -30.69 -11.89
N GLY A 207 40.73 -30.61 -12.80
CA GLY A 207 40.55 -31.58 -13.88
C GLY A 207 39.82 -30.96 -15.07
N ARG A 208 40.57 -30.30 -15.95
CA ARG A 208 40.11 -29.85 -17.27
C ARG A 208 41.08 -30.42 -18.32
N ALA A 209 40.51 -30.84 -19.45
CA ALA A 209 41.13 -31.21 -20.73
C ALA A 209 41.39 -32.72 -20.97
N CYS A 210 40.44 -33.35 -21.68
CA CYS A 210 40.75 -34.35 -22.71
C CYS A 210 41.03 -33.60 -24.03
N PRO A 211 41.94 -34.10 -24.87
CA PRO A 211 41.62 -34.19 -26.29
C PRO A 211 41.82 -35.61 -26.82
N ALA A 212 40.90 -35.97 -27.71
CA ALA A 212 40.92 -37.16 -28.53
C ALA A 212 41.91 -37.01 -29.71
N SER A 213 42.07 -38.13 -30.43
CA SER A 213 42.68 -38.34 -31.76
C SER A 213 44.14 -38.76 -31.81
N GLY A 214 44.37 -39.92 -32.44
CA GLY A 214 45.66 -40.43 -32.89
C GLY A 214 45.91 -41.88 -32.50
#